data_AF-A0A831LWN8-F1
#
_entry.id   AF-A0A831LWN8-F1
#
_cell.length_a   1.000
_cell.length_b   1.000
_cell.length_c   1.000
_cell.angle_alpha   90.00
_cell.angle_beta   90.00
_cell.angle_gamma   90.00
#
_symmetry.space_group_name_H-M   'P 1'
#
loop_
_entity.id
_entity.type
_entity.pdbx_description
1 polymer ?
#
loop_
_entity_poly.entity_id
_entity_poly.type
_entity_poly.pdbx_seq_one_letter_code
_entity_poly.pdbx_strand_id
1 'polypeptide(L)'
;MHPVLLKIGPLTIHTYGFMMALGVAMGLWFIYAQAKRAGLDANRIMDAAFYTIIVSLIGAKLLLFVGNISYYLEYPGELLSLARSGGVFQGGLTFGVIFALWYFRRKKIPTWKTADLIGPALALGHGFGRIGCFSA
;
A
#
# COMPACT_ATOMS: atom_id res chain seq x y z
N MET A 1 22.49 1.09 -0.42
CA MET A 1 23.21 2.27 -0.97
C MET A 1 22.42 3.53 -0.58
N HIS A 2 22.99 4.45 0.22
CA HIS A 2 22.32 5.65 0.79
C HIS A 2 20.91 5.40 1.42
N PRO A 3 20.85 4.84 2.64
CA PRO A 3 19.58 4.57 3.34
C PRO A 3 18.82 5.83 3.78
N VAL A 4 19.54 6.95 3.88
CA VAL A 4 19.01 8.27 4.21
C VAL A 4 19.07 9.15 2.97
N LEU A 5 17.90 9.57 2.49
CA LEU A 5 17.78 10.42 1.32
C LEU A 5 18.03 11.89 1.70
N LEU A 6 17.37 12.35 2.75
CA LEU A 6 17.42 13.72 3.26
C LEU A 6 17.28 13.69 4.78
N LYS A 7 18.07 14.51 5.46
CA LYS A 7 17.96 14.74 6.90
C LYS A 7 17.70 16.23 7.13
N ILE A 8 16.49 16.56 7.59
CA ILE A 8 16.08 17.93 7.89
C ILE A 8 15.81 17.99 9.40
N GLY A 9 16.84 18.38 10.16
CA GLY A 9 16.79 18.40 11.63
C GLY A 9 16.49 17.01 12.22
N PRO A 10 15.41 16.84 13.02
CA PRO A 10 15.04 15.55 13.60
C PRO A 10 14.33 14.60 12.60
N LEU A 11 13.89 15.12 11.44
CA LEU A 11 13.20 14.31 10.43
C LEU A 11 14.20 13.67 9.48
N THR A 12 14.24 12.33 9.51
CA THR A 12 15.07 11.54 8.58
C THR A 12 14.15 10.91 7.54
N ILE A 13 14.33 11.27 6.28
CA ILE A 13 13.61 10.68 5.16
C ILE A 13 14.43 9.50 4.64
N HIS A 14 13.89 8.31 4.84
CA HIS A 14 14.50 7.08 4.35
C HIS A 14 14.20 6.86 2.88
N THR A 15 15.21 6.44 2.12
CA THR A 15 15.09 6.17 0.67
C THR A 15 14.03 5.13 0.37
N TYR A 16 13.90 4.10 1.23
CA TYR A 16 12.86 3.09 1.14
C TYR A 16 11.45 3.68 1.16
N GLY A 17 11.14 4.52 2.16
CA GLY A 17 9.83 5.15 2.29
C GLY A 17 9.51 6.08 1.12
N PHE A 18 10.51 6.84 0.65
CA PHE A 18 10.37 7.71 -0.50
C PHE A 18 10.09 6.93 -1.80
N MET A 19 10.85 5.86 -2.07
CA MET A 19 10.62 5.00 -3.24
C MET A 19 9.25 4.32 -3.19
N MET A 20 8.81 3.85 -2.01
CA MET A 20 7.47 3.30 -1.83
C MET A 20 6.37 4.33 -2.14
N ALA A 21 6.50 5.55 -1.62
CA ALA A 21 5.56 6.63 -1.91
C ALA A 21 5.52 6.98 -3.40
N LEU A 22 6.69 7.03 -4.05
CA LEU A 22 6.79 7.25 -5.49
C LEU A 22 6.13 6.13 -6.30
N GLY A 23 6.33 4.87 -5.90
CA GLY A 23 5.69 3.72 -6.53
C GLY A 23 4.16 3.75 -6.44
N VAL A 24 3.62 4.14 -5.27
CA VAL A 24 2.19 4.35 -5.10
C VAL A 24 1.70 5.49 -5.98
N ALA A 25 2.37 6.65 -5.98
CA ALA A 25 1.98 7.79 -6.80
C ALA A 25 1.97 7.47 -8.31
N MET A 26 3.01 6.81 -8.80
CA MET A 26 3.11 6.36 -10.19
C MET A 26 2.05 5.32 -10.54
N GLY A 27 1.76 4.38 -9.63
CA GLY A 27 0.70 3.40 -9.79
C GLY A 27 -0.69 4.04 -9.87
N LEU A 28 -1.00 4.99 -8.98
CA LEU A 28 -2.28 5.71 -8.98
C LEU A 28 -2.44 6.57 -10.25
N TRP A 29 -1.40 7.28 -10.66
CA TRP A 29 -1.39 8.03 -11.90
C TRP A 29 -1.63 7.13 -13.12
N PHE A 30 -0.95 5.99 -13.18
CA PHE A 30 -1.13 5.01 -14.25
C PHE A 30 -2.57 4.47 -14.29
N ILE A 31 -3.12 4.07 -13.13
CA ILE A 31 -4.50 3.60 -13.02
C ILE A 31 -5.48 4.67 -13.52
N TYR A 32 -5.30 5.92 -13.11
CA TYR A 32 -6.17 7.02 -13.55
C TYR A 32 -6.13 7.24 -15.07
N ALA A 33 -4.92 7.30 -15.64
CA ALA A 33 -4.72 7.52 -17.07
C ALA A 33 -5.31 6.36 -17.90
N GLN A 34 -5.07 5.12 -17.47
CA GLN A 34 -5.58 3.95 -18.18
C GLN A 34 -7.09 3.77 -17.98
N ALA A 35 -7.65 4.14 -16.83
CA ALA A 35 -9.08 4.04 -16.58
C ALA A 35 -9.87 4.93 -17.54
N LYS A 36 -9.41 6.17 -17.74
CA LYS A 36 -9.97 7.07 -18.75
C LYS A 36 -9.90 6.50 -20.15
N ARG A 37 -8.74 5.95 -20.55
CA ARG A 37 -8.56 5.32 -21.87
C ARG A 37 -9.45 4.09 -22.08
N ALA A 38 -9.72 3.34 -21.02
CA ALA A 38 -10.55 2.13 -21.06
C ALA A 38 -12.07 2.41 -20.99
N GLY A 39 -12.48 3.69 -20.93
CA GLY A 39 -13.88 4.09 -20.78
C GLY A 39 -14.47 3.73 -19.41
N LEU A 40 -13.63 3.60 -18.38
CA LEU A 40 -14.06 3.34 -17.01
C LEU A 40 -14.16 4.64 -16.22
N ASP A 41 -14.99 4.64 -15.17
CA ASP A 41 -15.08 5.76 -14.24
C ASP A 41 -13.79 5.83 -13.39
N ALA A 42 -12.84 6.64 -13.84
CA ALA A 42 -11.53 6.78 -13.21
C ALA A 42 -11.64 7.31 -11.78
N ASN A 43 -12.63 8.15 -11.46
CA ASN A 43 -12.80 8.68 -10.10
C ASN A 43 -13.22 7.56 -9.14
N ARG A 44 -14.19 6.73 -9.54
CA ARG A 44 -14.59 5.56 -8.72
C ARG A 44 -13.47 4.56 -8.52
N ILE A 45 -12.64 4.34 -9.54
CA ILE A 45 -11.47 3.45 -9.42
C ILE A 45 -10.43 4.08 -8.49
N MET A 46 -10.26 5.41 -8.51
CA MET A 46 -9.36 6.10 -7.59
C MET A 46 -9.84 6.06 -6.15
N ASP A 47 -11.14 6.26 -5.91
CA ASP A 47 -11.74 6.06 -4.60
C ASP A 47 -11.46 4.64 -4.10
N ALA A 48 -11.70 3.63 -4.95
CA ALA A 48 -11.42 2.24 -4.62
C ALA A 48 -9.95 2.01 -4.28
N ALA A 49 -9.02 2.56 -5.06
CA ALA A 49 -7.58 2.43 -4.82
C ALA A 49 -7.18 3.10 -3.49
N PHE A 50 -7.68 4.29 -3.20
CA PHE A 50 -7.42 5.01 -1.96
C PHE A 50 -7.89 4.22 -0.73
N TYR A 51 -9.15 3.77 -0.73
CA TYR A 51 -9.66 2.95 0.38
C TYR A 51 -8.91 1.61 0.49
N THR A 52 -8.54 1.00 -0.63
CA THR A 52 -7.76 -0.25 -0.64
C THR A 52 -6.40 -0.07 0.00
N ILE A 53 -5.71 1.05 -0.27
CA ILE A 53 -4.42 1.37 0.38
C ILE A 53 -4.60 1.48 1.90
N ILE A 54 -5.63 2.20 2.37
CA ILE A 54 -5.91 2.34 3.81
C ILE A 54 -6.16 0.98 4.46
N VAL A 55 -7.03 0.17 3.86
CA VAL A 55 -7.37 -1.15 4.39
C VAL A 55 -6.17 -2.10 4.36
N SER A 56 -5.31 -1.99 3.35
CA SER A 56 -4.05 -2.74 3.27
C SER A 56 -3.10 -2.35 4.40
N LEU A 57 -2.95 -1.05 4.71
CA LEU A 57 -2.11 -0.59 5.82
C LEU A 57 -2.63 -1.09 7.17
N ILE A 58 -3.95 -1.06 7.37
CA ILE A 58 -4.59 -1.59 8.57
C ILE A 58 -4.36 -3.11 8.67
N GLY A 59 -4.61 -3.86 7.59
CA GLY A 59 -4.42 -5.31 7.55
C GLY A 59 -2.97 -5.73 7.82
N ALA A 60 -2.00 -4.97 7.29
CA ALA A 60 -0.58 -5.21 7.53
C ALA A 60 -0.19 -5.06 9.01
N LYS A 61 -0.76 -4.06 9.70
CA LYS A 61 -0.52 -3.85 11.14
C LYS A 61 -1.31 -4.83 12.00
N LEU A 62 -2.54 -5.17 11.61
CA LEU A 62 -3.35 -6.14 12.32
C LEU A 62 -2.67 -7.51 12.33
N LEU A 63 -2.15 -7.97 11.20
CA LEU A 63 -1.45 -9.25 11.14
C LEU A 63 -0.12 -9.22 11.92
N LEU A 64 0.57 -8.07 11.95
CA LEU A 64 1.76 -7.88 12.80
C LEU A 64 1.41 -8.01 14.30
N PHE A 65 0.32 -7.38 14.72
CA PHE A 65 -0.17 -7.42 16.09
C PHE A 65 -0.56 -8.84 16.50
N VAL A 66 -1.36 -9.51 15.66
CA VAL A 66 -1.79 -10.90 15.92
C VAL A 66 -0.59 -11.85 15.96
N GLY A 67 0.40 -11.67 15.08
CA GLY A 67 1.60 -12.50 15.05
C GLY A 67 2.49 -12.34 16.29
N ASN A 68 2.42 -11.20 16.99
CA ASN A 68 3.19 -10.92 18.20
C ASN A 68 2.27 -10.61 19.40
N ILE A 69 1.09 -11.24 19.44
CA ILE A 69 0.05 -10.87 20.42
C ILE A 69 0.52 -11.05 21.86
N SER A 70 1.28 -12.12 22.15
CA SER A 70 1.85 -12.38 23.47
C SER A 70 2.79 -11.26 23.92
N TYR A 71 3.62 -10.75 23.00
CA TYR A 71 4.54 -9.65 23.28
C TYR A 71 3.81 -8.35 23.63
N TYR A 72 2.78 -7.99 22.87
CA TYR A 72 2.03 -6.75 23.11
C TYR A 72 1.12 -6.83 24.34
N LEU A 73 0.72 -8.03 24.77
CA LEU A 73 -0.01 -8.24 26.02
C LEU A 73 0.91 -8.06 27.24
N GLU A 74 2.17 -8.48 27.15
CA GLU A 74 3.18 -8.27 28.20
C GLU A 74 3.68 -6.82 28.26
N TYR A 75 3.78 -6.15 27.10
CA TYR A 75 4.29 -4.78 26.99
C TYR A 75 3.32 -3.84 26.26
N PRO A 76 2.18 -3.47 26.88
CA PRO A 76 1.16 -2.63 26.23
C PRO A 76 1.67 -1.23 25.87
N GLY A 77 2.69 -0.71 26.55
CA GLY A 77 3.35 0.56 26.21
C GLY A 77 4.02 0.57 24.83
N GLU A 78 4.30 -0.60 24.26
CA GLU A 78 4.93 -0.74 22.94
C GLU A 78 3.94 -0.74 21.78
N LEU A 79 2.64 -0.59 22.03
CA LEU A 79 1.64 -0.40 20.97
C LEU A 79 1.95 0.82 20.08
N LEU A 80 2.61 1.85 20.62
CA LEU A 80 3.10 3.01 19.85
C LEU A 80 4.25 2.64 18.90
N SER A 81 5.02 1.59 19.21
CA SER A 81 6.06 1.04 18.32
C SER A 81 5.43 0.41 17.07
N LEU A 82 4.22 -0.15 17.19
CA LEU A 82 3.44 -0.68 16.07
C LEU A 82 3.17 0.38 15.00
N ALA A 83 3.06 1.65 15.37
CA ALA A 83 2.91 2.75 14.42
C ALA A 83 4.21 3.01 13.63
N ARG A 84 5.36 2.86 14.30
CA ARG A 84 6.70 3.10 13.75
C ARG A 84 7.27 1.90 13.00
N SER A 85 6.77 0.69 13.27
CA SER A 85 7.24 -0.54 12.63
C SER A 85 6.67 -0.74 11.23
N GLY A 86 7.44 -1.46 10.41
CA GLY A 86 6.96 -2.01 9.15
C GLY A 86 5.85 -3.03 9.40
N GLY A 87 4.81 -3.02 8.56
CA GLY A 87 3.71 -3.99 8.63
C GLY A 87 4.05 -5.32 7.96
N VAL A 88 3.19 -6.33 8.16
CA VAL A 88 3.33 -7.64 7.49
C VAL A 88 2.68 -7.59 6.10
N PHE A 89 3.48 -7.87 5.06
CA PHE A 89 3.04 -7.80 3.66
C PHE A 89 1.79 -8.64 3.38
N GLN A 90 1.76 -9.87 3.89
CA GLN A 90 0.65 -10.82 3.72
C GLN A 90 -0.66 -10.26 4.26
N GLY A 91 -0.60 -9.52 5.39
CA GLY A 91 -1.76 -8.87 5.98
C GLY A 91 -2.29 -7.76 5.07
N GLY A 92 -1.39 -6.92 4.55
CA GLY A 92 -1.80 -5.85 3.63
C GLY A 92 -2.38 -6.38 2.32
N LEU A 93 -1.73 -7.37 1.72
CA LEU A 93 -2.21 -7.99 0.48
C LEU A 93 -3.59 -8.65 0.66
N THR A 94 -3.76 -9.44 1.71
CA THR A 94 -5.01 -10.19 1.94
C THR A 94 -6.19 -9.26 2.17
N PHE A 95 -6.05 -8.32 3.11
CA PHE A 95 -7.12 -7.37 3.43
C PHE A 95 -7.40 -6.40 2.27
N GLY A 96 -6.36 -5.96 1.57
CA GLY A 96 -6.49 -5.12 0.37
C GLY A 96 -7.27 -5.81 -0.74
N VAL A 97 -6.93 -7.05 -1.08
CA VAL A 97 -7.64 -7.82 -2.12
C VAL A 97 -9.09 -8.09 -1.74
N ILE A 98 -9.35 -8.53 -0.50
CA ILE A 98 -10.71 -8.77 -0.01
C ILE A 98 -11.55 -7.49 -0.13
N PHE A 99 -11.00 -6.37 0.34
CA PHE A 99 -11.70 -5.08 0.28
C PHE A 99 -11.93 -4.62 -1.16
N ALA A 100 -10.93 -4.69 -2.04
CA ALA A 100 -11.07 -4.29 -3.43
C ALA A 100 -12.17 -5.10 -4.15
N LEU A 101 -12.19 -6.43 -3.97
CA LEU A 101 -13.22 -7.30 -4.55
C LEU A 101 -14.61 -6.99 -4.00
N TRP A 102 -14.73 -6.72 -2.71
CA TRP A 102 -15.99 -6.32 -2.09
C TRP A 102 -16.46 -4.95 -2.61
N TYR A 103 -15.55 -3.97 -2.68
CA TYR A 103 -15.84 -2.60 -3.13
C TYR A 103 -16.27 -2.57 -4.59
N PHE A 104 -15.55 -3.29 -5.47
CA PHE A 104 -15.90 -3.40 -6.89
C PHE A 104 -17.30 -3.97 -7.09
N ARG A 105 -17.64 -5.04 -6.36
CA ARG A 105 -18.99 -5.63 -6.37
C ARG A 105 -20.04 -4.64 -5.88
N ARG A 106 -19.80 -3.96 -4.75
CA ARG A 106 -20.74 -2.97 -4.18
C ARG A 106 -20.99 -1.78 -5.09
N LYS A 107 -19.95 -1.29 -5.78
CA LYS A 107 -20.03 -0.13 -6.68
C LYS A 107 -20.31 -0.48 -8.15
N LYS A 108 -20.55 -1.76 -8.45
CA LYS A 108 -20.77 -2.29 -9.81
C LYS A 108 -19.63 -1.91 -10.78
N ILE A 109 -18.40 -1.88 -10.27
CA ILE A 109 -17.19 -1.68 -11.08
C ILE A 109 -16.86 -3.03 -11.74
N PRO A 110 -16.54 -3.08 -13.04
CA PRO A 110 -16.25 -4.34 -13.74
C PRO A 110 -14.93 -4.94 -13.25
N THR A 111 -15.02 -5.85 -12.27
CA THR A 111 -13.88 -6.40 -11.52
C THR A 111 -12.71 -6.87 -12.39
N TRP A 112 -12.97 -7.70 -13.40
CA TRP A 112 -11.91 -8.27 -14.24
C TRP A 112 -11.23 -7.21 -15.11
N LYS A 113 -12.01 -6.35 -15.76
CA LYS A 113 -11.49 -5.24 -16.57
C LYS A 113 -10.67 -4.26 -15.72
N THR A 114 -11.09 -4.03 -14.48
CA THR A 114 -10.35 -3.21 -13.52
C THR A 114 -9.10 -3.93 -13.00
N ALA A 115 -9.13 -5.24 -12.78
CA ALA A 115 -7.98 -6.02 -12.36
C ALA A 115 -6.88 -6.06 -13.44
N ASP A 116 -7.26 -6.28 -14.71
CA ASP A 116 -6.34 -6.25 -15.86
C ASP A 116 -5.63 -4.89 -15.98
N LEU A 117 -6.36 -3.81 -15.67
CA LEU A 117 -5.84 -2.46 -15.68
C LEU A 117 -4.89 -2.17 -14.51
N ILE A 118 -5.19 -2.72 -13.33
CA ILE A 118 -4.38 -2.53 -12.11
C ILE A 118 -3.11 -3.38 -12.13
N GLY A 119 -3.10 -4.52 -12.83
CA GLY A 119 -1.94 -5.43 -12.89
C GLY A 119 -0.59 -4.74 -13.18
N PRO A 120 -0.48 -3.93 -14.27
CA PRO A 120 0.74 -3.18 -14.55
C PRO A 120 1.08 -2.13 -13.47
N ALA A 121 0.08 -1.52 -12.83
CA ALA A 121 0.31 -0.58 -11.74
C ALA A 121 0.90 -1.26 -10.49
N LEU A 122 0.48 -2.49 -10.20
CA LEU A 122 1.09 -3.30 -9.13
C LEU A 122 2.54 -3.65 -9.45
N ALA A 123 2.84 -3.98 -10.70
CA ALA A 123 4.22 -4.23 -11.15
C ALA A 123 5.10 -2.98 -10.99
N LEU A 124 4.59 -1.79 -11.34
CA LEU A 124 5.28 -0.52 -11.09
C LEU A 124 5.56 -0.32 -9.59
N GLY A 125 4.53 -0.46 -8.75
CA GLY A 125 4.69 -0.34 -7.29
C GLY A 125 5.73 -1.32 -6.73
N HIS A 126 5.71 -2.57 -7.18
CA HIS A 126 6.69 -3.57 -6.77
C HIS A 126 8.11 -3.23 -7.26
N GLY A 127 8.26 -2.74 -8.48
CA GLY A 127 9.54 -2.30 -9.03
C GLY A 127 10.19 -1.19 -8.20
N PHE A 128 9.43 -0.15 -7.87
CA PHE A 128 9.90 0.91 -6.96
C PHE A 128 10.21 0.37 -5.56
N GLY A 129 9.40 -0.55 -5.05
CA GLY A 129 9.67 -1.24 -3.80
C GLY A 129 11.03 -1.97 -3.80
N ARG A 130 11.36 -2.67 -4.89
CA ARG A 130 12.66 -3.37 -5.04
C ARG A 130 13.84 -2.41 -5.12
N ILE A 131 13.69 -1.28 -5.81
CA ILE A 131 14.70 -0.21 -5.83
C ILE A 131 14.89 0.37 -4.41
N GLY A 132 13.78 0.58 -3.70
CA GLY A 132 13.78 0.97 -2.30
C GLY A 132 14.52 -0.02 -1.41
N CYS A 133 14.24 -1.32 -1.54
CA CYS A 133 14.94 -2.39 -0.81
C CYS A 133 16.44 -2.42 -1.09
N PHE A 134 16.85 -2.19 -2.34
CA PHE A 134 18.28 -2.15 -2.71
C PHE A 134 19.00 -0.91 -2.15
N SER A 135 18.26 0.18 -1.98
CA SER A 135 18.78 1.45 -1.47
C SER A 135 18.68 1.58 0.06
N ALA A 136 17.90 0.72 0.71
CA ALA A 136 17.76 0.64 2.17
C ALA A 136 19.04 0.15 2.86
#